data_AF-A0A7W9IB22-F1
#
_entry.id   AF-A0A7W9IB22-F1
#
_cell.length_a   1.000
_cell.length_b   1.000
_cell.length_c   1.000
_cell.angle_alpha   90.00
_cell.angle_beta   90.00
_cell.angle_gamma   90.00
#
_symmetry.space_group_name_H-M   'P 1'
#
loop_
_entity.id
_entity.type
_entity.pdbx_description
1 polymer ?
#
loop_
_entity_poly.entity_id
_entity_poly.type
_entity_poly.pdbx_seq_one_letter_code
_entity_poly.pdbx_strand_id
1 'polypeptide(L)'
;MPMLDVYIPDGALRQEAEAALVNRITEILIRHEGFDPADPVTRSVSWVFVHRPAAVYVGGALAEAPRYKVVPSVPEGQLDEEKRAGVVADVTEAILDAENGAWPRDPGRIWVFPTEIPEGHWGGYGQIRPLAAILARLTGHDDERARALATQRIATSRAEHTRLP
;
A
#
# COMPACT_ATOMS: atom_id res chain seq x y z
N MET A 1 6.66 -0.85 -5.66
CA MET A 1 6.38 0.46 -6.30
C MET A 1 4.92 0.81 -6.03
N PRO A 2 4.57 1.05 -4.76
CA PRO A 2 3.20 1.34 -4.37
C PRO A 2 2.89 2.83 -4.58
N MET A 3 1.65 3.11 -5.01
CA MET A 3 1.03 4.43 -4.92
C MET A 3 0.03 4.35 -3.77
N LEU A 4 0.29 5.07 -2.68
CA LEU A 4 -0.54 5.00 -1.49
C LEU A 4 -1.36 6.28 -1.30
N ASP A 5 -2.66 6.13 -1.13
CA ASP A 5 -3.50 7.18 -0.56
C ASP A 5 -3.72 6.91 0.93
N VAL A 6 -3.30 7.83 1.79
CA VAL A 6 -3.41 7.71 3.25
C VAL A 6 -4.27 8.86 3.77
N TYR A 7 -5.45 8.55 4.30
CA TYR A 7 -6.41 9.53 4.78
C TYR A 7 -6.26 9.68 6.29
N ILE A 8 -5.76 10.84 6.73
CA ILE A 8 -5.46 11.16 8.13
C ILE A 8 -6.22 12.44 8.48
N PRO A 9 -7.29 12.39 9.31
CA PRO A 9 -7.99 13.59 9.76
C PRO A 9 -7.03 14.59 10.42
N ASP A 10 -7.30 15.89 10.23
CA ASP A 10 -6.50 16.93 10.88
C ASP A 10 -6.53 16.79 12.40
N GLY A 11 -5.37 16.97 13.03
CA GLY A 11 -5.21 16.83 14.48
C GLY A 11 -5.27 15.38 15.01
N ALA A 12 -5.47 14.37 14.15
CA ALA A 12 -5.48 12.97 14.60
C ALA A 12 -4.11 12.51 15.13
N LEU A 13 -3.02 13.00 14.54
CA LEU A 13 -1.64 12.65 14.88
C LEU A 13 -0.79 13.92 15.05
N ARG A 14 0.23 13.85 15.91
CA ARG A 14 1.30 14.86 15.92
C ARG A 14 2.11 14.79 14.63
N GLN A 15 2.65 15.91 14.18
CA GLN A 15 3.39 16.00 12.91
C GLN A 15 4.54 14.99 12.83
N GLU A 16 5.30 14.79 13.91
CA GLU A 16 6.42 13.83 13.92
C GLU A 16 5.93 12.38 13.87
N ALA A 17 4.81 12.08 14.56
CA ALA A 17 4.20 10.75 14.55
C ALA A 17 3.63 10.42 13.16
N GLU A 18 3.04 11.41 12.48
CA GLU A 18 2.57 11.25 11.11
C GLU A 18 3.72 11.02 10.13
N ALA A 19 4.80 11.80 10.20
CA ALA A 19 5.96 11.61 9.33
C ALA A 19 6.58 10.20 9.53
N ALA A 20 6.68 9.75 10.78
CA ALA A 20 7.13 8.41 11.11
C ALA A 20 6.17 7.32 10.59
N LEU A 21 4.85 7.54 10.71
CA LEU A 21 3.82 6.64 10.20
C LEU A 21 3.91 6.51 8.68
N VAL A 22 3.99 7.63 7.94
CA VAL A 22 4.10 7.64 6.48
C VAL A 22 5.34 6.87 6.02
N ASN A 23 6.48 7.07 6.70
CA ASN A 23 7.68 6.28 6.43
C ASN A 23 7.45 4.78 6.71
N ARG A 24 6.90 4.44 7.88
CA ARG A 24 6.65 3.05 8.29
C ARG A 24 5.71 2.32 7.33
N ILE A 25 4.61 2.95 6.92
CA ILE A 25 3.68 2.39 5.93
C ILE A 25 4.39 2.16 4.60
N THR A 26 5.21 3.12 4.14
CA THR A 26 6.00 2.95 2.90
C THR A 26 6.88 1.71 2.98
N GLU A 27 7.58 1.51 4.10
CA GLU A 27 8.44 0.34 4.28
C GLU A 27 7.66 -0.98 4.37
N ILE A 28 6.50 -0.98 5.05
CA ILE A 28 5.61 -2.15 5.13
C ILE A 28 5.24 -2.60 3.72
N LEU A 29 4.76 -1.68 2.87
CA LEU A 29 4.35 -2.03 1.51
C LEU A 29 5.52 -2.53 0.66
N ILE A 30 6.68 -1.87 0.73
CA ILE A 30 7.88 -2.32 0.01
C ILE A 30 8.27 -3.75 0.38
N ARG A 31 8.24 -4.08 1.69
CA ARG A 31 8.56 -5.43 2.18
C ARG A 31 7.56 -6.47 1.67
N HIS A 32 6.26 -6.17 1.72
CA HIS A 32 5.21 -7.09 1.25
C HIS A 32 5.25 -7.31 -0.27
N GLU A 33 5.66 -6.32 -1.06
CA GLU A 33 5.94 -6.51 -2.50
C GLU A 33 7.17 -7.40 -2.77
N GLY A 34 7.98 -7.68 -1.74
CA GLY A 34 9.17 -8.52 -1.78
C GLY A 34 10.44 -7.77 -2.16
N PHE A 35 10.51 -6.47 -1.88
CA PHE A 35 11.70 -5.64 -2.14
C PHE A 35 12.32 -5.12 -0.83
N ASP A 36 13.55 -4.63 -0.91
CA ASP A 36 14.26 -4.06 0.22
C ASP A 36 13.87 -2.57 0.42
N PRO A 37 13.27 -2.17 1.56
CA PRO A 37 12.97 -0.78 1.86
C PRO A 37 14.21 0.11 2.05
N ALA A 38 15.41 -0.46 2.15
CA ALA A 38 16.67 0.29 2.15
C ALA A 38 17.20 0.59 0.74
N ASP A 39 16.71 -0.10 -0.31
CA ASP A 39 17.14 0.15 -1.69
C ASP A 39 16.64 1.52 -2.19
N PRO A 40 17.55 2.46 -2.55
CA PRO A 40 17.16 3.79 -3.03
C PRO A 40 16.30 3.76 -4.28
N VAL A 41 16.50 2.79 -5.18
CA VAL A 41 15.72 2.69 -6.42
C VAL A 41 14.27 2.35 -6.10
N THR A 42 14.04 1.33 -5.29
CA THR A 42 12.71 0.93 -4.81
C THR A 42 12.02 2.05 -4.03
N ARG A 43 12.75 2.75 -3.14
CA ARG A 43 12.18 3.89 -2.39
C ARG A 43 11.77 5.05 -3.31
N SER A 44 12.59 5.37 -4.32
CA SER A 44 12.35 6.53 -5.20
C SER A 44 11.03 6.45 -5.98
N VAL A 45 10.51 5.23 -6.18
CA VAL A 45 9.28 4.97 -6.92
C VAL A 45 8.09 4.62 -6.02
N SER A 46 8.25 4.71 -4.69
CA SER A 46 7.20 4.44 -3.71
C SER A 46 6.66 5.75 -3.17
N TRP A 47 5.42 6.10 -3.51
CA TRP A 47 4.86 7.43 -3.21
C TRP A 47 3.65 7.33 -2.29
N VAL A 48 3.55 8.29 -1.36
CA VAL A 48 2.43 8.43 -0.44
C VAL A 48 1.79 9.80 -0.63
N PHE A 49 0.48 9.80 -0.89
CA PHE A 49 -0.38 10.98 -0.91
C PHE A 49 -1.18 11.00 0.40
N VAL A 50 -0.90 12.00 1.24
CA VAL A 50 -1.64 12.19 2.49
C VAL A 50 -2.85 13.10 2.23
N HIS A 51 -4.03 12.61 2.59
CA HIS A 51 -5.30 13.29 2.40
C HIS A 51 -5.89 13.72 3.74
N ARG A 52 -6.41 14.95 3.79
CA ARG A 52 -7.12 15.50 4.95
C ARG A 52 -8.63 15.51 4.66
N PRO A 53 -9.40 14.52 5.14
CA PRO A 53 -10.84 14.57 4.99
C PRO A 53 -11.40 15.76 5.80
N ALA A 54 -12.20 16.61 5.15
CA ALA A 54 -12.85 17.74 5.83
C ALA A 54 -13.82 17.29 6.93
N ALA A 55 -14.41 16.11 6.77
CA ALA A 55 -15.21 15.44 7.79
C ALA A 55 -15.23 13.92 7.52
N VAL A 56 -15.44 13.14 8.58
CA VAL A 56 -15.75 11.71 8.46
C VAL A 56 -17.03 11.42 9.24
N TYR A 57 -17.98 10.75 8.61
CA TYR A 57 -19.25 10.36 9.20
C TYR A 57 -19.33 8.84 9.35
N VAL A 58 -19.81 8.37 10.49
CA VAL A 58 -20.07 6.97 10.80
C VAL A 58 -21.57 6.81 11.08
N GLY A 59 -22.26 5.99 10.28
CA GLY A 59 -23.71 5.83 10.40
C GLY A 59 -24.52 7.12 10.17
N GLY A 60 -23.96 8.10 9.46
CA GLY A 60 -24.58 9.41 9.20
C GLY A 60 -24.32 10.48 10.26
N ALA A 61 -23.64 10.17 11.36
CA ALA A 61 -23.21 11.13 12.38
C ALA A 61 -21.71 11.43 12.27
N LEU A 62 -21.27 12.61 12.71
CA LEU A 62 -19.84 12.94 12.75
C LEU A 62 -19.10 11.93 13.64
N ALA A 63 -17.93 11.48 13.18
CA ALA A 63 -17.12 10.54 13.92
C ALA A 63 -16.57 11.18 15.21
N GLU A 64 -16.78 10.49 16.35
CA GLU A 64 -16.29 10.95 17.67
C GLU A 64 -14.79 10.68 17.89
N ALA A 65 -14.18 9.84 17.05
CA ALA A 65 -12.76 9.51 17.06
C ALA A 65 -12.24 9.44 15.61
N PRO A 66 -10.93 9.65 15.38
CA PRO A 66 -10.34 9.58 14.05
C PRO A 66 -10.62 8.24 13.37
N ARG A 67 -10.95 8.32 12.08
CA ARG A 67 -11.11 7.18 11.19
C ARG A 67 -10.08 7.30 10.08
N TYR A 68 -9.42 6.19 9.78
CA TYR A 68 -8.36 6.14 8.80
C TYR A 68 -8.77 5.27 7.63
N LYS A 69 -8.34 5.67 6.45
CA LYS A 69 -8.45 4.88 5.23
C LYS A 69 -7.09 4.86 4.57
N VAL A 70 -6.59 3.68 4.22
CA VAL A 70 -5.36 3.51 3.46
C VAL A 70 -5.69 2.71 2.21
N VAL A 71 -5.31 3.22 1.05
CA VAL A 71 -5.51 2.57 -0.24
C VAL A 71 -4.14 2.39 -0.90
N PRO A 72 -3.42 1.30 -0.60
CA PRO A 72 -2.23 0.95 -1.37
C PRO A 72 -2.66 0.46 -2.75
N SER A 73 -2.12 1.05 -3.80
CA SER A 73 -2.25 0.58 -5.17
C SER A 73 -0.92 0.06 -5.67
N VAL A 74 -0.90 -1.15 -6.22
CA VAL A 74 0.30 -1.82 -6.76
C VAL A 74 0.01 -2.41 -8.14
N PRO A 75 1.03 -2.66 -8.98
CA PRO A 75 0.86 -3.48 -10.19
C PRO A 75 0.33 -4.89 -9.87
N GLU A 76 -0.52 -5.46 -10.73
CA GLU A 76 -1.01 -6.85 -10.64
C GLU A 76 0.15 -7.85 -10.48
N GLY A 77 0.00 -8.78 -9.53
CA GLY A 77 0.99 -9.80 -9.20
C GLY A 77 1.96 -9.41 -8.09
N GLN A 78 1.84 -8.22 -7.50
CA GLN A 78 2.70 -7.79 -6.40
C GLN A 78 2.25 -8.34 -5.05
N LEU A 79 0.94 -8.47 -4.84
CA LEU A 79 0.36 -8.95 -3.59
C LEU A 79 -0.43 -10.21 -3.88
N ASP A 80 -0.04 -11.32 -3.25
CA ASP A 80 -0.87 -12.52 -3.14
C ASP A 80 -1.75 -12.44 -1.88
N GLU A 81 -2.57 -13.47 -1.66
CA GLU A 81 -3.52 -13.55 -0.54
C GLU A 81 -2.85 -13.27 0.82
N GLU A 82 -1.71 -13.92 1.06
CA GLU A 82 -0.95 -13.80 2.31
C GLU A 82 -0.39 -12.38 2.47
N LYS A 83 0.23 -11.83 1.42
CA LYS A 83 0.76 -10.46 1.44
C LYS A 83 -0.34 -9.43 1.63
N ARG A 84 -1.50 -9.59 0.99
CA ARG A 84 -2.63 -8.69 1.21
C ARG A 84 -3.08 -8.70 2.66
N ALA A 85 -3.23 -9.89 3.25
CA ALA A 85 -3.58 -10.01 4.67
C ALA A 85 -2.52 -9.36 5.58
N GLY A 86 -1.23 -9.58 5.28
CA GLY A 86 -0.11 -8.96 5.99
C GLY A 86 -0.10 -7.44 5.90
N VAL A 87 -0.32 -6.86 4.71
CA VAL A 87 -0.45 -5.41 4.52
C VAL A 87 -1.59 -4.85 5.37
N VAL A 88 -2.76 -5.49 5.39
CA VAL A 88 -3.90 -5.04 6.21
C VAL A 88 -3.54 -5.03 7.68
N ALA A 89 -2.94 -6.11 8.18
CA ALA A 89 -2.55 -6.22 9.59
C ALA A 89 -1.48 -5.18 9.98
N ASP A 90 -0.37 -5.13 9.24
CA ASP A 90 0.79 -4.31 9.60
C ASP A 90 0.50 -2.81 9.49
N VAL A 91 -0.26 -2.39 8.47
CA VAL A 91 -0.68 -0.98 8.33
C VAL A 91 -1.64 -0.59 9.46
N THR A 92 -2.56 -1.48 9.82
CA THR A 92 -3.50 -1.24 10.94
C THR A 92 -2.73 -1.03 12.24
N GLU A 93 -1.80 -1.94 12.57
CA GLU A 93 -0.97 -1.81 13.76
C GLU A 93 -0.09 -0.56 13.74
N ALA A 94 0.48 -0.20 12.58
CA ALA A 94 1.29 1.00 12.45
C ALA A 94 0.49 2.29 12.79
N ILE A 95 -0.76 2.38 12.35
CA ILE A 95 -1.64 3.51 12.66
C ILE A 95 -1.99 3.54 14.15
N LEU A 96 -2.37 2.39 14.72
CA LEU A 96 -2.70 2.30 16.15
C LEU A 96 -1.51 2.66 17.05
N ASP A 97 -0.29 2.31 16.64
CA ASP A 97 0.94 2.71 17.33
C ASP A 97 1.19 4.22 17.22
N ALA A 98 0.95 4.80 16.04
CA ALA A 98 1.19 6.22 15.79
C ALA A 98 0.29 7.14 16.65
N GLU A 99 -0.90 6.67 17.03
CA GLU A 99 -1.78 7.39 17.95
C GLU A 99 -1.22 7.52 19.36
N ASN A 100 -0.26 6.66 19.75
CA ASN A 100 0.46 6.73 21.02
C ASN A 100 -0.49 6.88 22.25
N GLY A 101 -1.60 6.14 22.24
CA GLY A 101 -2.58 6.12 23.33
C GLY A 101 -3.54 7.31 23.38
N ALA A 102 -3.54 8.21 22.38
CA ALA A 102 -4.48 9.33 22.31
C ALA A 102 -5.95 8.89 22.18
N TRP A 103 -6.18 7.68 21.66
CA TRP A 103 -7.49 7.09 21.45
C TRP A 103 -7.52 5.64 21.92
N PRO A 104 -8.69 5.06 22.25
CA PRO A 104 -8.82 3.63 22.47
C PRO A 104 -8.25 2.85 21.29
N ARG A 105 -7.43 1.84 21.57
CA ARG A 105 -6.84 0.97 20.55
C ARG A 105 -7.95 0.11 19.94
N ASP A 106 -8.46 0.54 18.79
CA ASP A 106 -9.60 -0.05 18.11
C ASP A 106 -9.29 -0.18 16.60
N PRO A 107 -9.00 -1.40 16.09
CA PRO A 107 -8.75 -1.61 14.67
C PRO A 107 -9.99 -1.35 13.81
N GLY A 108 -11.20 -1.34 14.37
CA GLY A 108 -12.45 -1.04 13.66
C GLY A 108 -12.52 0.40 13.13
N ARG A 109 -11.57 1.27 13.50
CA ARG A 109 -11.46 2.65 12.98
C ARG A 109 -10.63 2.76 11.71
N ILE A 110 -10.00 1.67 11.26
CA ILE A 110 -8.99 1.69 10.21
C ILE A 110 -9.41 0.75 9.09
N TRP A 111 -9.50 1.27 7.87
CA TRP A 111 -9.72 0.47 6.69
C TRP A 111 -8.49 0.49 5.80
N VAL A 112 -8.06 -0.68 5.34
CA VAL A 112 -6.94 -0.84 4.42
C VAL A 112 -7.44 -1.61 3.19
N PHE A 113 -7.18 -1.06 2.00
CA PHE A 113 -7.64 -1.61 0.71
C PHE A 113 -6.44 -1.92 -0.20
N PRO A 114 -5.72 -3.03 0.00
CA PRO A 114 -4.62 -3.41 -0.86
C PRO A 114 -5.15 -3.73 -2.27
N THR A 115 -4.93 -2.80 -3.19
CA THR A 115 -5.53 -2.80 -4.51
C THR A 115 -4.47 -3.15 -5.55
N GLU A 116 -4.73 -4.17 -6.36
CA GLU A 116 -3.92 -4.46 -7.54
C GLU A 116 -4.53 -3.79 -8.77
N ILE A 117 -3.72 -3.07 -9.52
CA ILE A 117 -4.09 -2.49 -10.81
C ILE A 117 -3.76 -3.52 -11.89
N PRO A 118 -4.74 -3.93 -12.71
CA PRO A 118 -4.53 -4.97 -13.72
C PRO A 118 -3.34 -4.69 -14.63
N GLU A 119 -2.62 -5.74 -15.03
CA GLU A 119 -1.52 -5.64 -15.99
C GLU A 119 -2.00 -4.92 -17.26
N GLY A 120 -1.16 -4.02 -17.77
CA GLY A 120 -1.51 -3.13 -18.89
C GLY A 120 -2.26 -1.85 -18.50
N HIS A 121 -2.62 -1.65 -17.22
CA HIS A 121 -3.30 -0.43 -16.75
C HIS A 121 -2.42 0.41 -15.82
N TRP A 122 -1.32 -0.14 -15.30
CA TRP A 122 -0.40 0.62 -14.48
C TRP A 122 0.33 1.69 -15.30
N GLY A 123 0.05 2.96 -15.00
CA GLY A 123 0.62 4.12 -15.67
C GLY A 123 1.81 4.72 -14.91
N GLY A 124 2.83 5.16 -15.64
CA GLY A 124 3.95 5.92 -15.08
C GLY A 124 4.87 6.41 -16.19
N TYR A 125 5.59 7.51 -15.98
CA TYR A 125 6.47 8.10 -17.01
C TYR A 125 5.75 8.39 -18.35
N GLY A 126 4.47 8.79 -18.28
CA GLY A 126 3.66 9.08 -19.47
C GLY A 126 3.29 7.86 -20.34
N GLN A 127 3.45 6.63 -19.83
CA GLN A 127 3.20 5.40 -20.58
C GLN A 127 2.62 4.29 -19.68
N ILE A 128 2.09 3.24 -20.28
CA ILE A 128 1.80 1.99 -19.58
C ILE A 128 3.13 1.29 -19.26
N ARG A 129 3.27 0.84 -18.01
CA ARG A 129 4.47 0.16 -17.52
C ARG A 129 4.13 -1.29 -17.18
N PRO A 130 4.49 -2.26 -18.04
CA PRO A 130 4.30 -3.68 -17.75
C PRO A 130 5.04 -4.09 -16.48
N LEU A 131 4.51 -5.06 -15.72
CA LEU A 131 5.18 -5.56 -14.51
C LEU A 131 6.62 -5.99 -14.80
N ALA A 132 6.87 -6.65 -15.93
CA ALA A 132 8.23 -7.08 -16.31
C ALA A 132 9.21 -5.90 -16.41
N ALA A 133 8.80 -4.77 -16.97
CA ALA A 133 9.66 -3.59 -17.08
C ALA A 133 9.89 -2.90 -15.73
N ILE A 134 8.92 -3.01 -14.81
CA ILE A 134 9.06 -2.56 -13.43
C ILE A 134 10.06 -3.44 -12.70
N LEU A 135 9.89 -4.77 -12.76
CA LEU A 135 10.77 -5.73 -12.12
C LEU A 135 12.20 -5.62 -12.66
N ALA A 136 12.40 -5.49 -13.96
CA ALA A 136 13.72 -5.29 -14.56
C ALA A 136 14.43 -4.09 -13.93
N ARG A 137 13.74 -2.96 -13.73
CA ARG A 137 14.31 -1.80 -13.05
C ARG A 137 14.66 -2.06 -11.59
N LEU A 138 13.81 -2.79 -10.86
CA LEU A 138 13.97 -3.03 -9.42
C LEU A 138 14.96 -4.16 -9.08
N THR A 139 15.23 -5.07 -10.02
CA THR A 139 16.06 -6.26 -9.79
C THR A 139 17.36 -6.26 -10.60
N GLY A 140 17.87 -5.08 -10.99
CA GLY A 140 19.20 -4.94 -11.60
C GLY A 140 19.28 -5.18 -13.11
N HIS A 141 18.19 -4.96 -13.85
CA HIS A 141 18.11 -4.98 -15.32
C HIS A 141 18.28 -6.34 -16.02
N ASP A 142 17.94 -7.43 -15.34
CA ASP A 142 17.81 -8.75 -15.96
C ASP A 142 16.41 -8.94 -16.59
N ASP A 143 16.29 -8.61 -17.88
CA ASP A 143 15.01 -8.62 -18.60
C ASP A 143 14.40 -10.01 -18.77
N GLU A 144 15.21 -11.06 -18.86
CA GLU A 144 14.71 -12.44 -19.00
C GLU A 144 14.09 -12.90 -17.67
N ARG A 145 14.84 -12.75 -16.58
CA ARG A 145 14.35 -13.07 -15.24
C ARG A 145 13.14 -12.23 -14.85
N ALA A 146 13.14 -10.94 -15.18
CA ALA A 146 12.02 -10.05 -14.88
C ALA A 146 10.74 -10.45 -15.61
N ARG A 147 10.85 -10.87 -16.88
CA ARG A 147 9.70 -11.40 -17.64
C ARG A 147 9.16 -12.69 -17.04
N ALA A 148 10.05 -13.65 -16.73
CA ALA A 148 9.64 -14.90 -16.11
C ALA A 148 8.92 -14.68 -14.76
N LEU A 149 9.47 -13.80 -13.92
CA LEU A 149 8.88 -13.46 -12.62
C LEU A 149 7.54 -12.74 -12.77
N ALA A 150 7.43 -11.79 -13.72
CA ALA A 150 6.16 -11.10 -13.99
C ALA A 150 5.06 -12.09 -14.44
N THR A 151 5.38 -12.97 -15.39
CA THR A 151 4.43 -14.00 -15.86
C THR A 151 3.96 -14.89 -14.72
N GLN A 152 4.89 -15.36 -13.87
CA GLN A 152 4.54 -16.18 -12.70
C GLN A 152 3.62 -15.42 -11.74
N ARG A 153 3.99 -14.20 -11.35
CA ARG A 153 3.24 -13.37 -10.39
C ARG A 153 1.82 -13.05 -10.87
N ILE A 154 1.67 -12.66 -12.14
CA ILE A 154 0.36 -12.37 -12.74
C ILE A 154 -0.49 -13.64 -12.83
N ALA A 155 0.09 -14.77 -13.25
CA ALA A 155 -0.64 -16.03 -13.31
C ALA A 155 -1.17 -16.44 -11.93
N THR A 156 -0.37 -16.28 -10.87
CA THR A 156 -0.80 -16.55 -9.49
C THR A 156 -1.94 -15.63 -9.06
N SER A 157 -1.83 -14.31 -9.27
CA SER A 157 -2.89 -13.34 -8.93
C SER A 157 -4.21 -13.69 -9.64
N ARG A 158 -4.19 -14.01 -10.94
CA ARG A 158 -5.39 -14.37 -11.71
C ARG A 158 -6.00 -15.71 -11.28
N ALA A 159 -5.16 -16.70 -10.97
CA ALA A 159 -5.63 -17.98 -10.45
C ALA A 159 -6.32 -17.81 -9.09
N GLU A 160 -5.85 -16.88 -8.26
CA GLU A 160 -6.51 -16.53 -7.01
C GLU A 160 -7.85 -15.83 -7.23
N HIS A 161 -7.91 -14.80 -8.09
CA HIS A 161 -9.16 -14.10 -8.38
C HIS A 161 -10.27 -15.03 -8.89
N THR A 162 -9.89 -16.09 -9.62
CA THR A 162 -10.84 -17.11 -10.08
C THR A 162 -11.32 -18.05 -8.96
N ARG A 163 -10.55 -18.21 -7.88
CA ARG A 163 -10.89 -19.07 -6.73
C ARG A 163 -11.82 -18.38 -5.73
N LEU A 164 -11.75 -17.06 -5.63
CA LEU A 164 -12.63 -16.29 -4.75
C LEU A 164 -14.06 -16.28 -5.34
N PRO A 165 -15.09 -16.56 -4.51
CA PRO A 165 -16.47 -16.71 -4.96
C PRO A 165 -17.12 -15.40 -5.45
#